data_AF-A0A7W0P0Q8-F1
#
_entry.id   AF-A0A7W0P0Q8-F1
#
_cell.length_a   1.000
_cell.length_b   1.000
_cell.length_c   1.000
_cell.angle_alpha   90.00
_cell.angle_beta   90.00
_cell.angle_gamma   90.00
#
_symmetry.space_group_name_H-M   'P 1'
#
loop_
_entity.id
_entity.type
_entity.pdbx_description
1 polymer ?
#
loop_
_entity_poly.entity_id
_entity_poly.type
_entity_poly.pdbx_seq_one_letter_code
_entity_poly.pdbx_strand_id
1 'polypeptide(L)'
;MRRVEKKLLKVLDELEALATQRRLVEAELEAHRHINDDAQRDAAMGIDRLEALSTRAEVTRFKRLAQDIALRQRQLEETKTRLMSQLHG
;
A
#
# COMPACT_ATOMS: atom_id res chain seq x y z
N MET A 1 26.19 3.63 -20.29
CA MET A 1 25.13 2.88 -19.58
C MET A 1 24.19 2.28 -20.62
N ARG A 2 24.02 0.95 -20.62
CA ARG A 2 23.16 0.20 -21.54
C ARG A 2 21.68 0.51 -21.25
N ARG A 3 20.79 0.32 -22.24
CA ARG A 3 19.34 0.58 -22.10
C ARG A 3 18.71 -0.25 -20.97
N VAL A 4 19.19 -1.48 -20.76
CA VAL A 4 18.73 -2.39 -19.69
C VAL A 4 19.12 -1.86 -18.31
N GLU A 5 20.36 -1.44 -18.11
CA GLU A 5 20.84 -0.82 -16.86
C GLU A 5 20.02 0.42 -16.49
N LYS A 6 19.74 1.30 -17.46
CA LYS A 6 18.89 2.48 -17.24
C LYS A 6 17.49 2.11 -16.78
N LYS A 7 16.93 1.04 -17.34
CA LYS A 7 15.59 0.58 -17.00
C LYS A 7 15.59 -0.08 -15.62
N LEU A 8 16.64 -0.83 -15.27
CA LEU A 8 16.79 -1.46 -13.97
C LEU A 8 16.87 -0.43 -12.86
N LEU A 9 17.69 0.63 -13.02
CA LEU A 9 17.78 1.71 -12.03
C LEU A 9 16.42 2.35 -11.76
N LYS A 10 15.66 2.68 -12.81
CA LYS A 10 14.30 3.22 -12.65
C LYS A 10 13.35 2.29 -11.88
N VAL A 11 13.44 0.98 -12.13
CA VAL A 11 12.62 -0.01 -11.43
C VAL A 11 13.01 -0.09 -9.94
N LEU A 12 14.29 0.01 -9.63
CA LEU A 12 14.79 0.04 -8.25
C LEU A 12 14.30 1.31 -7.53
N ASP A 13 14.40 2.48 -8.16
CA ASP A 13 13.90 3.74 -7.61
C ASP A 13 12.39 3.67 -7.34
N GLU A 14 11.60 3.11 -8.26
CA GLU A 14 10.16 2.95 -8.10
C GLU A 14 9.80 1.94 -6.99
N LEU A 15 10.57 0.86 -6.84
CA LEU A 15 10.41 -0.11 -5.75
C LEU A 15 10.68 0.53 -4.38
N GLU A 16 11.71 1.36 -4.26
CA GLU A 16 12.02 2.08 -3.02
C GLU A 16 10.92 3.10 -2.67
N ALA A 17 10.45 3.85 -3.66
CA ALA A 17 9.33 4.79 -3.49
C ALA A 17 8.06 4.06 -3.01
N LEU A 18 7.70 2.94 -3.64
CA LEU A 18 6.55 2.13 -3.24
C LEU A 18 6.73 1.51 -1.86
N ALA A 19 7.94 1.10 -1.49
CA ALA A 19 8.21 0.57 -0.14
C ALA A 19 7.95 1.65 0.92
N THR A 20 8.36 2.88 0.66
CA THR A 20 8.08 4.02 1.55
C THR A 20 6.59 4.33 1.62
N GLN A 21 5.92 4.43 0.46
CA GLN A 21 4.48 4.66 0.40
C GLN A 21 3.68 3.57 1.13
N ARG A 22 4.06 2.31 0.96
CA ARG A 22 3.43 1.19 1.64
C ARG A 22 3.50 1.32 3.15
N ARG A 23 4.67 1.66 3.69
CA ARG A 23 4.85 1.85 5.14
C ARG A 23 3.93 2.96 5.68
N LEU A 24 3.82 4.07 4.95
CA LEU A 24 2.94 5.19 5.34
C LEU A 24 1.47 4.76 5.32
N VAL A 25 1.04 4.08 4.25
CA VAL A 25 -0.35 3.60 4.12
C VAL A 25 -0.70 2.54 5.15
N GLU A 26 0.23 1.64 5.49
CA GLU A 26 0.03 0.63 6.53
C GLU A 26 -0.08 1.27 7.92
N ALA A 27 0.73 2.30 8.22
CA ALA A 27 0.62 3.06 9.47
C ALA A 27 -0.72 3.80 9.58
N GLU A 28 -1.16 4.46 8.50
CA GLU A 28 -2.44 5.16 8.46
C GLU A 28 -3.63 4.18 8.58
N LEU A 29 -3.53 3.01 7.93
CA LEU A 29 -4.53 1.95 8.06
C LEU A 29 -4.69 1.49 9.51
N GLU A 30 -3.58 1.35 10.24
CA GLU A 30 -3.63 0.94 11.65
C GLU A 30 -4.28 2.01 12.53
N ALA A 31 -3.94 3.28 12.31
CA ALA A 31 -4.62 4.39 12.99
C ALA A 31 -6.14 4.38 12.74
N HIS A 32 -6.56 4.21 11.48
CA HIS A 32 -7.98 4.14 11.13
C HIS A 32 -8.69 2.91 11.68
N ARG A 33 -8.00 1.79 11.90
CA ARG A 33 -8.59 0.62 12.57
C ARG A 33 -8.95 0.94 14.01
N HIS A 34 -8.05 1.57 14.76
CA HIS A 34 -8.33 1.98 16.13
C HIS A 34 -9.51 2.96 16.20
N ILE A 35 -9.53 3.96 15.32
CA ILE A 35 -10.64 4.92 15.24
C ILE A 35 -11.96 4.20 14.92
N ASN A 36 -11.94 3.28 13.94
CA ASN A 36 -13.13 2.52 13.60
C ASN A 36 -13.60 1.66 14.78
N ASP A 37 -12.70 1.00 15.50
CA ASP A 37 -13.05 0.15 16.64
C ASP A 37 -13.72 0.96 17.76
N ASP A 38 -13.24 2.18 18.02
CA ASP A 38 -13.86 3.13 18.95
C ASP A 38 -15.26 3.53 18.46
N ALA A 39 -15.37 3.95 17.20
CA ALA A 39 -16.65 4.34 16.61
C ALA A 39 -17.68 3.18 16.59
N GLN A 40 -17.24 1.93 16.37
CA GLN A 40 -18.13 0.76 16.47
C GLN A 40 -18.63 0.55 17.89
N ARG A 41 -17.79 0.78 18.91
CA ARG A 41 -18.21 0.69 20.33
C ARG A 41 -19.25 1.74 20.66
N ASP A 42 -19.04 2.98 20.23
CA ASP A 42 -19.98 4.08 20.45
C ASP A 42 -21.32 3.85 19.73
N ALA A 43 -21.27 3.37 18.49
CA ALA A 43 -22.47 2.99 17.74
C ALA A 43 -23.27 1.87 18.44
N ALA A 44 -22.59 0.89 19.04
CA ALA A 44 -23.23 -0.19 19.80
C ALA A 44 -23.91 0.32 21.07
N MET A 45 -23.40 1.40 21.68
CA MET A 45 -24.05 2.11 22.78
C MET A 45 -25.16 3.09 22.33
N GLY A 46 -25.37 3.22 21.01
CA GLY A 46 -26.38 4.10 20.43
C GLY A 46 -25.97 5.58 20.37
N ILE A 47 -24.68 5.89 20.48
CA ILE A 47 -24.14 7.26 20.54
C ILE A 47 -24.01 7.85 19.13
N ASP A 48 -23.17 7.28 18.26
CA ASP A 48 -22.97 7.77 16.89
C ASP A 48 -22.80 6.62 15.87
N ARG A 49 -23.86 6.35 15.10
CA ARG A 49 -23.83 5.33 14.03
C ARG A 49 -23.24 5.84 12.72
N LEU A 50 -23.26 7.15 12.48
CA LEU A 50 -22.77 7.72 11.23
C LEU A 50 -21.24 7.73 11.22
N GLU A 51 -20.62 8.03 12.35
CA GLU A 51 -19.17 7.94 12.53
C GLU A 51 -18.66 6.51 12.31
N ALA A 52 -19.36 5.50 12.85
CA ALA A 52 -19.04 4.09 12.63
C ALA A 52 -19.11 3.67 11.15
N LEU A 53 -20.03 4.25 10.36
CA LEU A 53 -20.10 3.97 8.92
C LEU A 53 -18.96 4.67 8.16
N SER A 54 -18.66 5.92 8.52
CA SER A 54 -17.61 6.72 7.88
C SER A 54 -16.22 6.10 8.11
N THR A 55 -15.88 5.77 9.35
CA THR A 55 -14.59 5.19 9.74
C THR A 55 -14.37 3.82 9.11
N ARG A 56 -15.43 3.00 9.01
CA ARG A 56 -15.40 1.71 8.28
C ARG A 56 -15.08 1.89 6.79
N ALA A 57 -15.62 2.94 6.16
CA ALA A 57 -15.35 3.24 4.76
C ALA A 57 -13.88 3.65 4.56
N GLU A 58 -13.30 4.46 5.45
CA GLU A 58 -11.87 4.82 5.41
C GLU A 58 -10.98 3.59 5.58
N VAL A 59 -11.26 2.71 6.57
CA VAL A 59 -10.52 1.44 6.73
C VAL A 59 -10.56 0.62 5.44
N THR A 60 -11.72 0.56 4.77
CA THR A 60 -11.87 -0.16 3.50
C THR A 60 -11.04 0.48 2.38
N ARG A 61 -11.01 1.81 2.32
CA ARG A 61 -10.23 2.57 1.35
C ARG A 61 -8.72 2.36 1.52
N PHE A 62 -8.20 2.46 2.74
CA PHE A 62 -6.78 2.23 3.02
C PHE A 62 -6.36 0.78 2.79
N LYS A 63 -7.23 -0.21 3.09
CA LYS A 63 -6.98 -1.62 2.72
C LYS A 63 -6.80 -1.79 1.22
N ARG A 64 -7.65 -1.18 0.39
CA ARG A 64 -7.53 -1.24 -1.07
C ARG A 64 -6.25 -0.59 -1.55
N LEU A 65 -5.92 0.59 -1.02
CA LEU A 65 -4.68 1.30 -1.38
C LEU A 65 -3.43 0.46 -1.05
N ALA A 66 -3.39 -0.18 0.13
CA ALA A 66 -2.29 -1.07 0.50
C ALA A 66 -2.17 -2.27 -0.45
N GLN A 67 -3.29 -2.85 -0.88
CA GLN A 67 -3.33 -3.95 -1.85
C GLN A 67 -2.83 -3.53 -3.23
N ASP A 68 -3.25 -2.35 -3.71
CA ASP A 68 -2.82 -1.82 -5.01
C ASP A 68 -1.30 -1.56 -5.04
N ILE A 69 -0.76 -0.99 -3.95
CA ILE A 69 0.68 -0.79 -3.79
C ILE A 69 1.41 -2.14 -3.78
N ALA A 70 0.93 -3.13 -3.02
CA ALA A 70 1.54 -4.45 -2.96
C ALA A 70 1.54 -5.17 -4.33
N LEU A 71 0.45 -5.04 -5.09
CA LEU A 71 0.36 -5.58 -6.45
C LEU A 71 1.38 -4.92 -7.38
N ARG A 72 1.52 -3.59 -7.31
CA ARG A 72 2.50 -2.85 -8.11
C ARG A 72 3.93 -3.24 -7.76
N GLN A 73 4.25 -3.38 -6.48
CA GLN A 73 5.57 -3.86 -6.02
C GLN A 73 5.90 -5.22 -6.63
N ARG A 74 4.96 -6.16 -6.60
CA ARG A 74 5.14 -7.50 -7.19
C ARG A 74 5.46 -7.43 -8.69
N GLN A 75 4.72 -6.63 -9.46
CA GLN A 75 4.95 -6.46 -10.90
C GLN A 75 6.34 -5.89 -11.21
N LEU A 76 6.82 -4.97 -10.37
CA LEU A 76 8.15 -4.38 -10.52
C LEU A 76 9.26 -5.35 -10.12
N GLU A 77 9.07 -6.18 -9.09
CA GLU A 77 10.02 -7.25 -8.73
C GLU A 77 10.14 -8.30 -9.83
N GLU A 78 9.03 -8.68 -10.46
CA GLU A 78 9.03 -9.54 -11.65
C GLU A 78 9.78 -8.88 -12.81
N THR A 79 9.58 -7.57 -13.02
CA THR A 79 10.30 -6.80 -14.04
C THR A 79 11.79 -6.71 -13.75
N LYS A 80 12.19 -6.47 -12.49
CA LYS A 80 13.58 -6.46 -12.03
C LYS A 80 14.25 -7.79 -12.30
N THR A 81 13.61 -8.90 -11.90
CA THR A 81 14.10 -10.27 -12.14
C THR A 81 14.39 -10.51 -13.62
N ARG A 82 13.45 -10.13 -14.49
CA ARG A 82 13.62 -10.24 -15.95
C ARG A 82 14.74 -9.36 -16.51
N LEU A 83 14.93 -8.15 -15.99
CA LEU A 83 16.01 -7.27 -16.46
C LEU A 83 17.39 -7.77 -15.97
N MET A 84 17.45 -8.32 -14.76
CA MET A 84 18.65 -8.94 -14.20
C MET A 84 19.08 -10.17 -14.99
N SER A 85 18.14 -11.01 -15.45
CA SER A 85 18.48 -12.16 -16.29
C SER A 85 19.06 -11.75 -17.66
N GLN A 86 18.69 -10.57 -18.18
CA GLN A 86 19.22 -10.01 -19.43
C GLN A 86 20.62 -9.39 -19.29
N LEU A 87 21.11 -9.19 -18.06
CA LEU A 87 22.47 -8.69 -17.80
C LEU A 87 23.49 -9.82 -17.63
N HIS A 88 23.03 -11.01 -17.23
CA HIS A 88 23.86 -12.18 -16.96
C HIS A 88 23.81 -13.26 -18.05
N GLY A 89 22.95 -13.09 -19.06
CA GLY A 89 22.89 -13.92 -20.27
C GLY A 89 23.39 -13.16 -21.48
#